data_AF-D8TF21-F1
#
_entry.id   AF-D8TF21-F1
#
_cell.length_a   1.000
_cell.length_b   1.000
_cell.length_c   1.000
_cell.angle_alpha   90.00
_cell.angle_beta   90.00
_cell.angle_gamma   90.00
#
_symmetry.space_group_name_H-M   'P 1'
#
loop_
_entity.id
_entity.type
_entity.pdbx_description
1 polymer ?
#
loop_
_entity_poly.entity_id
_entity_poly.type
_entity_poly.pdbx_seq_one_letter_code
_entity_poly.pdbx_strand_id
1 'polypeptide(L)'
;MEESKDETESSFNKGEACIAIAHAQKLVESGVKAIDIGIVTPYAAQVNVMRRMRNEEQRLLEVEISTIDGFQGWEKEAMIISMVRSNNKKEVLNAFALSDKQRMNVAVTRAKRQCCVICDLDTVGKDPFLKRLLDYFENIVMVFIINDLIVVSSSFLV
;
A
#
# COMPACT_ATOMS: atom_id res chain seq x y z
N MET A 1 -6.47 40.41 -3.99
CA MET A 1 -5.68 39.38 -3.31
C MET A 1 -6.57 38.17 -3.22
N GLU A 2 -6.52 37.30 -4.22
CA GLU A 2 -7.17 35.99 -4.22
C GLU A 2 -6.10 35.02 -4.71
N GLU A 3 -5.46 34.32 -3.77
CA GLU A 3 -4.64 33.17 -4.10
C GLU A 3 -5.55 31.94 -4.11
N SER A 4 -5.74 31.41 -5.31
CA SER A 4 -6.50 30.21 -5.60
C SER A 4 -5.72 28.95 -5.19
N LYS A 5 -6.45 28.04 -4.56
CA LYS A 5 -6.13 26.64 -4.22
C LYS A 5 -5.18 25.95 -5.20
N ASP A 6 -4.01 25.55 -4.74
CA ASP A 6 -3.18 24.50 -5.36
C ASP A 6 -2.37 23.80 -4.26
N GLU A 7 -2.55 22.47 -4.10
CA GLU A 7 -1.56 21.51 -3.54
C GLU A 7 -2.15 20.08 -3.34
N THR A 8 -2.98 19.57 -4.27
CA THR A 8 -3.42 18.15 -4.26
C THR A 8 -3.10 17.36 -5.53
N GLU A 9 -2.21 17.87 -6.39
CA GLU A 9 -1.83 17.15 -7.60
C GLU A 9 -0.46 16.45 -7.44
N SER A 10 -0.47 15.13 -7.46
CA SER A 10 0.70 14.25 -7.68
C SER A 10 1.60 13.87 -6.48
N SER A 11 1.05 13.54 -5.31
CA SER A 11 1.86 12.80 -4.33
C SER A 11 2.03 11.34 -4.77
N PHE A 12 3.25 10.97 -5.14
CA PHE A 12 3.72 9.60 -5.29
C PHE A 12 5.01 9.43 -4.47
N ASN A 13 5.27 8.22 -3.99
CA ASN A 13 6.47 7.89 -3.23
C ASN A 13 7.22 6.79 -3.99
N LYS A 14 8.33 7.19 -4.64
CA LYS A 14 9.14 6.27 -5.44
C LYS A 14 9.73 5.13 -4.60
N GLY A 15 10.11 5.40 -3.35
CA GLY A 15 10.65 4.38 -2.44
C GLY A 15 9.61 3.29 -2.15
N GLU A 16 8.39 3.70 -1.78
CA GLU A 16 7.27 2.77 -1.61
C GLU A 16 6.93 2.00 -2.88
N ALA A 17 6.93 2.67 -4.04
CA ALA A 17 6.66 2.03 -5.32
C ALA A 17 7.70 0.95 -5.64
N CYS A 18 8.99 1.23 -5.42
CA CYS A 18 10.07 0.25 -5.57
C CYS A 18 9.86 -0.94 -4.65
N ILE A 19 9.54 -0.72 -3.38
CA ILE A 19 9.32 -1.80 -2.41
C ILE A 19 8.10 -2.65 -2.81
N ALA A 20 7.01 -2.02 -3.24
CA ALA A 20 5.81 -2.73 -3.67
C ALA A 20 6.07 -3.65 -4.88
N ILE A 21 6.77 -3.13 -5.90
CA ILE A 21 7.13 -3.91 -7.09
C ILE A 21 8.12 -5.03 -6.74
N ALA A 22 9.15 -4.74 -5.95
CA ALA A 22 10.12 -5.74 -5.52
C ALA A 22 9.47 -6.86 -4.70
N HIS A 23 8.47 -6.52 -3.86
CA HIS A 23 7.74 -7.53 -3.11
C HIS A 23 6.86 -8.39 -4.02
N ALA A 24 6.16 -7.79 -4.99
CA ALA A 24 5.42 -8.54 -6.00
C ALA A 24 6.32 -9.49 -6.81
N GLN A 25 7.53 -9.06 -7.17
CA GLN A 25 8.54 -9.91 -7.81
C GLN A 25 8.90 -11.12 -6.96
N LYS A 26 9.22 -10.91 -5.67
CA LYS A 26 9.55 -12.00 -4.74
C LYS A 26 8.41 -13.01 -4.59
N LEU A 27 7.16 -12.54 -4.57
CA LEU A 27 5.99 -13.42 -4.51
C LEU A 27 5.88 -14.29 -5.76
N VAL A 28 6.08 -13.71 -6.95
CA VAL A 28 6.09 -14.46 -8.21
C VAL A 28 7.25 -15.46 -8.25
N GLU A 29 8.44 -15.06 -7.82
CA GLU A 29 9.61 -15.95 -7.70
C GLU A 29 9.38 -17.10 -6.73
N SER A 30 8.56 -16.88 -5.69
CA SER A 30 8.16 -17.90 -4.72
C SER A 30 7.00 -18.78 -5.20
N GLY A 31 6.49 -18.58 -6.41
CA GLY A 31 5.48 -19.42 -7.06
C GLY A 31 4.04 -18.89 -6.99
N VAL A 32 3.80 -17.68 -6.47
CA VAL A 32 2.48 -17.04 -6.53
C VAL A 32 2.22 -16.56 -7.97
N LYS A 33 1.05 -16.85 -8.54
CA LYS A 33 0.73 -16.37 -9.90
C LYS A 33 0.52 -14.85 -9.87
N ALA A 34 1.04 -14.15 -10.88
CA ALA A 34 0.92 -12.69 -10.96
C ALA A 34 -0.54 -12.19 -10.92
N ILE A 35 -1.46 -12.91 -11.57
CA ILE A 35 -2.90 -12.59 -11.56
C ILE A 35 -3.54 -12.68 -10.15
N ASP A 36 -2.94 -13.45 -9.24
CA ASP A 36 -3.38 -13.65 -7.86
C ASP A 36 -2.75 -12.62 -6.89
N ILE A 37 -2.03 -11.61 -7.42
CA ILE A 37 -1.43 -10.52 -6.66
C ILE A 37 -2.12 -9.19 -7.02
N GLY A 38 -2.49 -8.42 -6.00
CA GLY A 38 -3.00 -7.06 -6.14
C GLY A 38 -2.12 -6.03 -5.45
N ILE A 39 -1.90 -4.89 -6.09
CA ILE A 39 -1.28 -3.70 -5.50
C ILE A 39 -2.29 -2.55 -5.51
N VAL A 40 -2.59 -1.99 -4.34
CA VAL A 40 -3.53 -0.88 -4.20
C VAL A 40 -2.92 0.30 -3.45
N THR A 41 -3.43 1.49 -3.75
CA THR A 41 -2.98 2.74 -3.13
C THR A 41 -4.10 3.79 -3.19
N PRO A 42 -4.19 4.75 -2.25
CA PRO A 42 -5.18 5.81 -2.36
C PRO A 42 -4.89 6.83 -3.47
N TYR A 43 -3.67 6.86 -4.03
CA TYR A 43 -3.23 7.92 -4.94
C TYR A 43 -3.05 7.44 -6.38
N ALA A 44 -3.78 8.05 -7.32
CA ALA A 44 -3.69 7.72 -8.75
C ALA A 44 -2.28 7.95 -9.34
N ALA A 45 -1.54 8.95 -8.85
CA ALA A 45 -0.16 9.19 -9.27
C ALA A 45 0.76 8.00 -8.93
N GLN A 46 0.58 7.39 -7.75
CA GLN A 46 1.32 6.19 -7.35
C GLN A 46 0.96 4.98 -8.23
N VAL A 47 -0.32 4.81 -8.58
CA VAL A 47 -0.76 3.77 -9.53
C VAL A 47 -0.02 3.90 -10.86
N ASN A 48 0.07 5.11 -11.41
CA ASN A 48 0.73 5.35 -12.68
C ASN A 48 2.23 5.01 -12.64
N VAL A 49 2.92 5.37 -11.55
CA VAL A 49 4.34 5.05 -11.35
C VAL A 49 4.53 3.53 -11.24
N MET A 50 3.75 2.85 -10.40
CA MET A 50 3.87 1.40 -10.23
C MET A 50 3.51 0.62 -11.49
N ARG A 51 2.52 1.07 -12.28
CA ARG A 51 2.19 0.45 -13.58
C ARG A 51 3.34 0.56 -14.58
N ARG A 52 4.04 1.70 -14.63
CA ARG A 52 5.23 1.86 -15.48
C ARG A 52 6.32 0.88 -15.08
N MET A 53 6.65 0.83 -13.79
CA MET A 53 7.66 -0.10 -13.25
C MET A 53 7.29 -1.57 -13.48
N ARG A 54 6.03 -1.94 -13.26
CA ARG A 54 5.52 -3.29 -13.54
C ARG A 54 5.68 -3.68 -15.00
N ASN A 55 5.46 -2.75 -15.94
CA ASN A 55 5.55 -3.02 -17.37
C ASN A 55 6.99 -3.26 -17.86
N GLU A 56 8.01 -2.90 -17.06
CA GLU A 56 9.41 -3.23 -17.33
C GLU A 56 9.70 -4.73 -17.08
N GLU A 57 8.80 -5.42 -16.37
CA GLU A 57 8.99 -6.79 -15.89
C GLU A 57 7.91 -7.74 -16.43
N GLN A 58 8.27 -8.57 -17.41
CA GLN A 58 7.33 -9.48 -18.10
C GLN A 58 6.55 -10.39 -17.15
N ARG A 59 7.19 -10.85 -16.07
CA ARG A 59 6.56 -11.74 -15.08
C ARG A 59 5.49 -11.06 -14.23
N LEU A 60 5.42 -9.73 -14.23
CA LEU A 60 4.49 -8.96 -13.41
C LEU A 60 3.31 -8.40 -14.20
N LEU A 61 3.22 -8.63 -15.52
CA LEU A 61 2.22 -7.97 -16.37
C LEU A 61 0.78 -8.18 -15.91
N GLU A 62 0.48 -9.34 -15.31
CA GLU A 62 -0.85 -9.69 -14.79
C GLU A 62 -1.09 -9.22 -13.35
N VAL A 63 -0.08 -8.65 -12.67
CA VAL A 63 -0.28 -8.03 -11.36
C VAL A 63 -1.22 -6.85 -11.51
N GLU A 64 -2.32 -6.90 -10.75
CA GLU A 64 -3.35 -5.88 -10.78
C GLU A 64 -2.92 -4.68 -9.94
N ILE A 65 -2.85 -3.51 -10.56
CA ILE A 65 -2.46 -2.26 -9.88
C ILE A 65 -3.58 -1.24 -10.06
N SER A 66 -4.19 -0.81 -8.96
CA SER A 66 -5.31 0.15 -9.00
C SER A 66 -5.32 1.08 -7.79
N THR A 67 -6.20 2.09 -7.81
CA THR A 67 -6.54 2.79 -6.58
C THR A 67 -7.42 1.91 -5.70
N ILE A 68 -7.52 2.20 -4.40
CA ILE A 68 -8.42 1.42 -3.52
C ILE A 68 -9.87 1.49 -4.04
N ASP A 69 -10.35 2.68 -4.42
CA ASP A 69 -11.71 2.84 -4.96
C ASP A 69 -11.88 2.23 -6.36
N GLY A 70 -10.81 2.21 -7.15
CA GLY A 70 -10.78 1.62 -8.49
C GLY A 70 -10.48 0.12 -8.49
N PHE A 71 -10.28 -0.50 -7.33
CA PHE A 71 -10.06 -1.94 -7.22
C PHE A 71 -11.40 -2.65 -7.31
N GLN A 72 -11.80 -2.94 -8.55
CA GLN A 72 -13.01 -3.70 -8.87
C GLN A 72 -12.77 -5.22 -8.88
N GLY A 73 -11.53 -5.63 -8.61
CA GLY A 73 -11.13 -7.03 -8.53
C GLY A 73 -11.79 -7.80 -7.39
N TRP A 74 -11.76 -9.13 -7.54
CA TRP A 74 -12.11 -10.07 -6.49
C TRP A 74 -10.97 -10.14 -5.48
N GLU A 75 -11.14 -10.94 -4.43
CA GLU A 75 -10.07 -11.22 -3.47
C GLU A 75 -8.84 -11.83 -4.17
N LYS A 76 -7.65 -11.46 -3.70
CA LYS A 76 -6.34 -11.93 -4.19
C LYS A 76 -5.66 -12.80 -3.15
N GLU A 77 -4.78 -13.70 -3.58
CA GLU A 77 -3.97 -14.49 -2.65
C GLU A 77 -3.03 -13.59 -1.84
N ALA A 78 -2.45 -12.57 -2.50
CA ALA A 78 -1.64 -11.54 -1.87
C ALA A 78 -2.10 -10.12 -2.26
N MET A 79 -2.29 -9.26 -1.26
CA MET A 79 -2.51 -7.82 -1.44
C MET A 79 -1.32 -7.03 -0.92
N ILE A 80 -0.90 -6.02 -1.67
CA ILE A 80 0.13 -5.05 -1.31
C ILE A 80 -0.51 -3.67 -1.30
N ILE A 81 -0.35 -2.90 -0.22
CA ILE A 81 -1.04 -1.64 0.01
C ILE A 81 0.01 -0.56 0.26
N SER A 82 0.18 0.39 -0.68
CA SER A 82 1.11 1.53 -0.54
C SER A 82 0.37 2.77 -0.07
N MET A 83 0.77 3.30 1.09
CA MET A 83 0.13 4.46 1.73
C MET A 83 0.60 5.81 1.17
N VAL A 84 1.78 5.86 0.54
CA VAL A 84 2.41 7.02 -0.13
C VAL A 84 2.75 8.20 0.77
N ARG A 85 2.01 8.40 1.87
CA ARG A 85 2.14 9.56 2.74
C ARG A 85 3.50 9.58 3.42
N SER A 86 4.36 10.44 2.89
CA SER A 86 5.43 11.13 3.61
C SER A 86 5.17 12.62 3.39
N ASN A 87 4.80 13.37 4.43
CA ASN A 87 4.69 14.83 4.28
C ASN A 87 5.71 15.51 5.18
N ASN A 88 6.64 16.24 4.55
CA ASN A 88 7.64 17.06 5.24
C ASN A 88 7.03 18.17 6.10
N LYS A 89 5.77 18.55 5.85
CA LYS A 89 5.13 19.66 6.59
C LYS A 89 4.78 19.33 8.04
N LYS A 90 4.88 18.08 8.53
CA LYS A 90 4.50 17.69 9.91
C LYS A 90 3.13 18.22 10.37
N GLU A 91 2.30 18.66 9.44
CA GLU A 91 0.95 19.13 9.71
C GLU A 91 0.09 17.91 9.90
N VAL A 92 0.12 17.46 11.15
CA VAL A 92 -0.93 16.66 11.77
C VAL A 92 -2.20 17.51 11.73
N LEU A 93 -2.91 17.48 10.61
CA LEU A 93 -4.29 17.94 10.55
C LEU A 93 -5.17 16.72 10.34
N ASN A 94 -5.34 15.91 11.40
CA ASN A 94 -6.53 15.09 11.66
C ASN A 94 -7.21 14.39 10.47
N ALA A 95 -6.47 13.84 9.51
CA ALA A 95 -7.09 13.32 8.28
C ALA A 95 -6.42 12.04 7.80
N PHE A 96 -6.48 10.99 8.61
CA PHE A 96 -6.92 9.71 8.06
C PHE A 96 -8.45 9.72 8.17
N ALA A 97 -9.11 10.16 7.08
CA ALA A 97 -10.54 10.39 7.10
C ALA A 97 -11.27 9.06 7.37
N LEU A 98 -12.52 9.12 7.86
CA LEU A 98 -13.36 7.91 8.01
C LEU A 98 -13.44 7.13 6.69
N SER A 99 -13.45 7.83 5.55
CA SER A 99 -13.36 7.23 4.21
C SER A 99 -12.07 6.42 4.02
N ASP A 100 -10.94 6.91 4.52
CA ASP A 100 -9.65 6.22 4.40
C ASP A 100 -9.61 4.97 5.28
N LYS A 101 -10.29 4.98 6.43
CA LYS A 101 -10.48 3.80 7.30
C LYS A 101 -11.31 2.72 6.61
N GLN A 102 -12.40 3.11 5.97
CA GLN A 102 -13.23 2.17 5.20
C GLN A 102 -12.46 1.60 4.02
N ARG A 103 -11.73 2.44 3.28
CA ARG A 103 -10.81 2.04 2.20
C ARG A 103 -9.75 1.05 2.68
N MET A 104 -9.16 1.28 3.84
CA MET A 104 -8.20 0.36 4.44
C MET A 104 -8.83 -0.99 4.74
N ASN A 105 -10.00 -1.01 5.39
CA ASN A 105 -10.70 -2.26 5.72
C ASN A 105 -11.00 -3.06 4.44
N VAL A 106 -11.47 -2.40 3.39
CA VAL A 106 -11.69 -3.04 2.09
C VAL A 106 -10.39 -3.62 1.55
N ALA A 107 -9.31 -2.83 1.49
CA ALA A 107 -8.03 -3.28 0.96
C ALA A 107 -7.45 -4.48 1.74
N VAL A 108 -7.48 -4.43 3.07
CA VAL A 108 -6.99 -5.51 3.95
C VAL A 108 -7.83 -6.77 3.79
N THR A 109 -9.16 -6.65 3.74
CA THR A 109 -10.07 -7.82 3.60
C THR A 109 -10.07 -8.44 2.20
N ARG A 110 -9.45 -7.80 1.19
CA ARG A 110 -9.24 -8.44 -0.13
C ARG A 110 -8.11 -9.46 -0.15
N ALA A 111 -7.28 -9.53 0.89
CA ALA A 111 -6.21 -10.51 1.00
C ALA A 111 -6.74 -11.84 1.55
N LYS A 112 -6.52 -12.94 0.82
CA LYS A 112 -6.87 -14.30 1.30
C LYS A 112 -5.79 -14.91 2.18
N ARG A 113 -4.52 -14.75 1.79
CA ARG A 113 -3.38 -15.36 2.51
C ARG A 113 -2.44 -14.30 3.06
N GLN A 114 -2.04 -13.34 2.22
CA GLN A 114 -1.07 -12.31 2.60
C GLN A 114 -1.60 -10.91 2.39
N CYS A 115 -1.59 -10.10 3.44
CA CYS A 115 -1.74 -8.65 3.34
C CYS A 115 -0.41 -7.98 3.68
N CYS A 116 0.09 -7.15 2.76
CA CYS A 116 1.25 -6.32 2.91
C CYS A 116 0.89 -4.85 2.89
N VAL A 117 1.27 -4.13 3.93
CA VAL A 117 1.10 -2.68 4.03
C VAL A 117 2.48 -2.06 4.01
N ILE A 118 2.65 -1.04 3.19
CA ILE A 118 3.87 -0.27 2.92
C ILE A 118 3.55 1.16 3.35
N CYS A 119 4.22 1.64 4.40
CA CYS A 119 3.95 2.98 4.95
C CYS A 119 5.11 3.56 5.75
N ASP A 120 5.15 4.90 5.83
CA ASP A 120 6.06 5.67 6.69
C ASP A 120 5.61 5.63 8.16
N LEU A 121 6.47 5.08 9.02
CA LEU A 121 6.19 4.90 10.45
C LEU A 121 5.90 6.21 11.21
N ASP A 122 6.68 7.25 10.93
CA ASP A 122 6.59 8.55 11.60
C ASP A 122 5.28 9.29 11.29
N THR A 123 4.69 9.00 10.12
CA THR A 123 3.40 9.52 9.70
C THR A 123 2.25 8.70 10.26
N VAL A 124 2.39 7.36 10.26
CA VAL A 124 1.35 6.42 10.67
C VAL A 124 1.19 6.34 12.19
N GLY A 125 2.28 6.41 12.96
CA GLY A 125 2.27 6.34 14.42
C GLY A 125 1.58 7.54 15.11
N LYS A 126 1.34 8.63 14.39
CA LYS A 126 0.63 9.81 14.88
C LYS A 126 -0.90 9.69 14.76
N ASP A 127 -1.41 8.81 13.90
CA ASP A 127 -2.84 8.56 13.78
C ASP A 127 -3.27 7.39 14.70
N PRO A 128 -4.20 7.59 15.65
CA PRO A 128 -4.60 6.55 16.59
C PRO A 128 -5.22 5.30 15.96
N PHE A 129 -5.87 5.41 14.79
CA PHE A 129 -6.43 4.25 14.10
C PHE A 129 -5.33 3.45 13.43
N LEU A 130 -4.44 4.12 12.69
CA LEU A 130 -3.34 3.45 12.02
C LEU A 130 -2.33 2.86 13.00
N LYS A 131 -2.06 3.55 14.12
CA LYS A 131 -1.26 2.98 15.21
C LYS A 131 -1.86 1.69 15.75
N ARG A 132 -3.17 1.65 16.02
CA ARG A 132 -3.85 0.40 16.43
C ARG A 132 -3.78 -0.70 15.38
N LEU A 133 -3.83 -0.34 14.09
CA LEU A 133 -3.67 -1.29 13.00
C LEU A 133 -2.25 -1.86 12.96
N LEU A 134 -1.22 -1.04 13.17
CA LEU A 134 0.16 -1.48 13.31
C LEU A 134 0.34 -2.38 14.54
N ASP A 135 -0.16 -1.95 15.70
CA ASP A 135 -0.12 -2.75 16.94
C ASP A 135 -0.77 -4.12 16.71
N TYR A 136 -1.91 -4.17 16.00
CA TYR A 136 -2.57 -5.43 15.64
C TYR A 136 -1.69 -6.31 14.75
N PHE A 137 -1.03 -5.72 13.75
CA PHE A 137 -0.13 -6.46 12.85
C PHE A 137 1.14 -6.95 13.55
N GLU A 138 1.74 -6.17 14.44
CA GLU A 138 2.90 -6.60 15.24
C GLU A 138 2.62 -7.83 16.11
N ASN A 139 1.37 -8.02 16.55
CA ASN A 139 0.98 -9.13 17.42
C ASN A 139 0.58 -10.41 16.68
N ILE A 140 0.31 -10.35 15.37
CA ILE A 140 -0.31 -11.47 14.62
C ILE A 140 0.57 -11.92 13.45
N VAL A 141 1.53 -11.10 13.02
CA VAL A 141 2.10 -11.19 11.68
C VAL A 141 3.60 -10.87 11.66
N MET A 142 4.34 -11.41 10.68
CA MET A 142 5.74 -11.03 10.42
C MET A 142 5.80 -9.58 9.93
N VAL A 143 6.47 -8.72 10.68
CA VAL A 143 6.73 -7.31 10.35
C VAL A 143 8.19 -7.16 9.93
N PHE A 144 8.43 -6.72 8.70
CA PHE A 144 9.77 -6.31 8.23
C PHE A 144 9.83 -4.79 8.19
N ILE A 145 10.90 -4.21 8.73
CA ILE A 145 11.20 -2.77 8.56
C ILE A 145 12.29 -2.66 7.49
N ILE A 146 12.02 -1.96 6.40
CA ILE A 146 13.00 -1.66 5.35
C ILE A 146 13.10 -0.14 5.22
N ASN A 147 14.21 0.46 5.64
CA ASN A 147 14.45 1.91 5.57
C ASN A 147 13.25 2.74 6.11
N ASP A 148 12.88 2.50 7.37
CA ASP A 148 11.73 3.13 8.08
C ASP A 148 10.33 2.79 7.55
N LEU A 149 10.24 1.87 6.58
CA LEU A 149 8.98 1.38 6.04
C LEU A 149 8.58 0.05 6.67
N ILE A 150 7.39 -0.02 7.26
CA ILE A 150 6.81 -1.31 7.68
C ILE A 150 6.32 -2.07 6.45
N VAL A 151 6.61 -3.37 6.43
CA VAL A 151 6.07 -4.40 5.54
C VAL A 151 5.46 -5.47 6.44
N VAL A 152 4.15 -5.48 6.54
CA VAL A 152 3.42 -6.55 7.23
C VAL A 152 3.26 -7.73 6.26
N SER A 153 3.36 -8.98 6.69
CA SER A 153 3.09 -10.12 5.80
C SER A 153 2.46 -11.27 6.58
N SER A 154 1.14 -11.45 6.47
CA SER A 154 0.48 -12.62 7.06
C SER A 154 0.87 -13.85 6.27
N SER A 155 1.69 -14.69 6.88
CA SER A 155 1.75 -16.10 6.51
C SER A 155 0.69 -16.79 7.36
N PHE A 156 -0.49 -17.04 6.81
CA PHE A 156 -1.29 -18.14 7.33
C PHE A 156 -0.53 -19.41 6.97
N LEU A 157 0.29 -19.88 7.91
CA LEU A 157 0.83 -21.24 7.89
C LEU A 157 -0.37 -22.18 7.73
N VAL A 158 -0.30 -23.00 6.68
CA VAL A 158 -1.20 -24.11 6.39
C VAL A 158 -1.22 -25.08 7.56
#